data_AF-A0A644W2Z2-F1
#
_entry.id   AF-A0A644W2Z2-F1
#
_cell.length_a   1.000
_cell.length_b   1.000
_cell.length_c   1.000
_cell.angle_alpha   90.00
_cell.angle_beta   90.00
_cell.angle_gamma   90.00
#
_symmetry.space_group_name_H-M   'P 1'
#
loop_
_entity.id
_entity.type
_entity.pdbx_description
1 polymer ?
#
loop_
_entity_poly.entity_id
_entity_poly.type
_entity_poly.pdbx_seq_one_letter_code
_entity_poly.pdbx_strand_id
1 'polypeptide(L)'
;MKSAITQNTYDEVSRLVECALSADTKKQAEQYTKRLEFLRSSGGYGGYVNCVLGDLIASTKHASGKVADKERLSSFARTDFYKLEGQISNSADSENVNSGD
;
A
#
# COMPACT_ATOMS: atom_id res chain seq x y z
N MET A 1 -17.80 -0.04 -2.94
CA MET A 1 -16.35 0.24 -2.72
C MET A 1 -15.71 -1.00 -2.14
N LYS A 2 -14.50 -1.35 -2.56
CA LYS A 2 -13.76 -2.51 -2.05
C LYS A 2 -13.25 -2.22 -0.64
N SER A 3 -13.52 -3.12 0.30
CA SER A 3 -13.04 -3.06 1.70
C SER A 3 -11.79 -3.89 1.94
N ALA A 4 -11.21 -4.49 0.89
CA ALA A 4 -10.04 -5.34 0.96
C ALA A 4 -9.24 -5.23 -0.35
N ILE A 5 -7.99 -5.67 -0.31
CA ILE A 5 -7.10 -5.76 -1.48
C ILE A 5 -6.84 -7.22 -1.84
N THR A 6 -6.43 -7.49 -3.08
CA THR A 6 -5.96 -8.82 -3.47
C THR A 6 -4.49 -8.99 -3.12
N GLN A 7 -4.02 -10.23 -3.02
CA GLN A 7 -2.59 -10.53 -2.87
C GLN A 7 -1.76 -9.87 -3.99
N ASN A 8 -2.24 -9.91 -5.24
CA ASN A 8 -1.54 -9.27 -6.36
C ASN A 8 -1.42 -7.74 -6.19
N THR A 9 -2.46 -7.07 -5.68
CA THR A 9 -2.38 -5.65 -5.35
C THR A 9 -1.37 -5.41 -4.22
N TYR A 10 -1.36 -6.26 -3.19
CA TYR A 10 -0.41 -6.16 -2.09
C TYR A 10 1.04 -6.29 -2.60
N ASP A 11 1.32 -7.28 -3.44
CA ASP A 11 2.65 -7.53 -4.01
C ASP A 11 3.09 -6.40 -4.95
N GLU A 12 2.15 -5.80 -5.70
CA GLU A 12 2.44 -4.61 -6.51
C GLU A 12 2.78 -3.40 -5.62
N VAL A 13 1.98 -3.14 -4.59
CA VAL A 13 2.23 -2.04 -3.63
C VAL A 13 3.57 -2.23 -2.93
N SER A 14 3.89 -3.44 -2.47
CA SER A 14 5.16 -3.79 -1.83
C SER A 14 6.36 -3.39 -2.70
N ARG A 15 6.36 -3.85 -3.96
CA ARG A 15 7.43 -3.54 -4.93
C ARG A 15 7.55 -2.04 -5.17
N LEU A 16 6.43 -1.34 -5.36
CA LEU A 16 6.44 0.10 -5.62
C LEU A 16 6.97 0.90 -4.42
N VAL A 17 6.60 0.52 -3.20
CA VAL A 17 7.11 1.14 -1.96
C VAL A 17 8.62 0.93 -1.87
N GLU A 18 9.12 -0.30 -1.97
CA GLU A 18 10.56 -0.55 -1.86
C GLU A 18 11.38 0.11 -2.99
N CYS A 19 10.85 0.16 -4.22
CA CYS A 19 11.46 0.93 -5.29
C CYS A 19 11.51 2.44 -5.00
N ALA A 20 10.44 3.01 -4.45
CA ALA A 20 10.41 4.43 -4.08
C ALA A 20 11.36 4.76 -2.92
N LEU A 21 11.45 3.88 -1.91
CA LEU A 21 12.37 4.02 -0.78
C LEU A 21 13.82 3.87 -1.22
N SER A 22 14.11 2.96 -2.15
CA SER A 22 15.46 2.72 -2.67
C SER A 22 15.94 3.77 -3.67
N ALA A 23 15.05 4.62 -4.18
CA ALA A 23 15.41 5.65 -5.15
C ALA A 23 16.39 6.68 -4.56
N ASP A 24 17.39 7.09 -5.35
CA ASP A 24 18.39 8.08 -4.96
C ASP A 24 17.86 9.52 -5.04
N THR A 25 16.83 9.75 -5.87
CA THR A 25 16.23 11.07 -6.08
C THR A 25 14.71 11.02 -5.98
N LYS A 26 14.10 12.15 -5.59
CA LYS A 26 12.63 12.31 -5.60
C LYS A 26 12.05 12.11 -7.01
N LYS A 27 12.78 12.53 -8.05
CA LYS A 27 12.38 12.35 -9.45
C LYS A 27 12.32 10.88 -9.86
N GLN A 28 13.31 10.07 -9.47
CA GLN A 28 13.26 8.62 -9.71
C GLN A 28 12.14 7.95 -8.92
N ALA A 29 11.88 8.40 -7.69
CA ALA A 29 10.80 7.88 -6.86
C ALA A 29 9.40 8.23 -7.38
N GLU A 30 9.27 9.34 -8.11
CA GLU A 30 7.99 9.90 -8.56
C GLU A 30 7.16 8.88 -9.35
N GLN A 31 7.79 8.14 -10.27
CA GLN A 31 7.10 7.12 -11.08
C GLN A 31 6.39 6.07 -10.21
N TYR A 32 7.03 5.64 -9.12
CA TYR A 32 6.47 4.63 -8.22
C TYR A 32 5.37 5.22 -7.35
N THR A 33 5.57 6.42 -6.81
CA THR A 33 4.54 7.10 -6.00
C THR A 33 3.30 7.46 -6.81
N LYS A 34 3.46 7.86 -8.08
CA LYS A 34 2.33 8.07 -9.00
C LYS A 34 1.59 6.79 -9.32
N ARG A 35 2.31 5.66 -9.47
CA ARG A 35 1.67 4.35 -9.64
C ARG A 35 0.87 3.94 -8.41
N LEU A 36 1.37 4.19 -7.20
CA LEU A 36 0.62 3.97 -5.96
C LEU A 36 -0.64 4.83 -5.89
N GLU A 37 -0.55 6.11 -6.26
CA GLU A 37 -1.72 7.00 -6.34
C GLU A 37 -2.76 6.49 -7.35
N PHE A 38 -2.30 6.06 -8.52
CA PHE A 38 -3.18 5.48 -9.53
C PHE A 38 -3.87 4.21 -9.02
N LEU A 39 -3.15 3.31 -8.35
CA LEU A 39 -3.75 2.11 -7.76
C LEU A 39 -4.83 2.47 -6.75
N ARG A 40 -4.54 3.42 -5.84
CA ARG A 40 -5.50 3.91 -4.85
C ARG A 40 -6.74 4.51 -5.52
N SER A 41 -6.56 5.35 -6.53
CA SER A 41 -7.68 6.04 -7.19
C SER A 41 -8.52 5.13 -8.09
N SER A 42 -7.89 4.18 -8.78
CA SER A 42 -8.55 3.28 -9.75
C SER A 42 -9.11 2.00 -9.11
N GLY A 43 -8.58 1.58 -7.96
CA GLY A 43 -8.96 0.33 -7.33
C GLY A 43 -10.35 0.32 -6.69
N GLY A 44 -10.97 1.49 -6.51
CA GLY A 44 -12.31 1.62 -5.93
C GLY A 44 -12.38 1.27 -4.44
N TYR A 45 -11.26 1.45 -3.72
CA TYR A 45 -11.14 1.17 -2.30
C TYR A 45 -11.90 2.18 -1.45
N GLY A 46 -12.59 1.70 -0.42
CA GLY A 46 -13.30 2.54 0.56
C GLY A 46 -12.84 2.26 1.98
N GLY A 47 -13.33 3.07 2.92
CA GLY A 47 -13.10 2.88 4.35
C GLY A 47 -11.61 2.79 4.72
N TYR A 48 -11.30 1.89 5.66
CA TYR A 48 -9.97 1.76 6.25
C TYR A 48 -8.86 1.46 5.24
N VAL A 49 -9.13 0.65 4.21
CA VAL A 49 -8.15 0.35 3.15
C VAL A 49 -7.71 1.62 2.42
N ASN A 50 -8.65 2.51 2.10
CA ASN A 50 -8.33 3.76 1.43
C ASN A 50 -7.55 4.75 2.34
N CYS A 51 -7.80 4.70 3.65
CA CYS A 51 -7.03 5.46 4.63
C CYS A 51 -5.58 4.94 4.70
N VAL A 52 -5.39 3.62 4.89
CA VAL A 52 -4.07 2.99 4.96
C VAL A 52 -3.26 3.23 3.68
N LEU A 53 -3.87 3.09 2.50
CA LEU A 53 -3.19 3.42 1.23
C LEU A 53 -2.80 4.90 1.15
N GLY A 54 -3.62 5.81 1.69
CA GLY A 54 -3.30 7.23 1.74
C GLY A 54 -2.09 7.53 2.63
N ASP A 55 -2.08 6.98 3.84
CA ASP A 55 -0.99 7.13 4.80
C ASP A 55 0.32 6.54 4.26
N LEU A 56 0.26 5.32 3.71
CA LEU A 56 1.39 4.66 3.07
C LEU A 56 1.99 5.48 1.92
N ILE A 57 1.15 6.06 1.05
CA ILE A 57 1.63 6.92 -0.04
C ILE A 57 2.32 8.16 0.53
N ALA A 58 1.76 8.78 1.55
CA ALA A 58 2.34 9.97 2.18
C ALA A 58 3.69 9.67 2.84
N SER A 59 3.78 8.60 3.64
CA SER A 59 5.03 8.20 4.29
C SER A 59 6.09 7.75 3.28
N THR A 60 5.71 7.03 2.23
CA THR A 60 6.61 6.65 1.12
C THR A 60 7.13 7.89 0.37
N LYS A 61 6.26 8.86 0.06
CA LYS A 61 6.67 10.12 -0.57
C LYS A 61 7.62 10.91 0.32
N HIS A 62 7.42 10.89 1.63
CA HIS A 62 8.29 11.58 2.58
C HIS A 62 9.67 10.92 2.65
N ALA A 63 9.72 9.59 2.74
CA ALA A 63 10.94 8.78 2.88
C ALA A 63 11.77 8.61 1.59
N SER A 64 11.19 8.87 0.42
CA SER A 64 11.85 8.60 -0.88
C SER A 64 13.00 9.55 -1.22
N GLY A 65 13.90 9.14 -2.14
CA GLY A 65 15.03 9.96 -2.55
C GLY A 65 16.10 10.10 -1.46
N LYS A 66 16.95 11.12 -1.59
CA LYS A 66 17.96 11.45 -0.57
C LYS A 66 17.38 12.40 0.47
N VAL A 67 17.06 11.86 1.64
CA VAL A 67 16.49 12.58 2.78
C VAL A 67 17.30 12.31 4.04
N ALA A 68 17.27 13.25 4.99
CA ALA A 68 17.77 13.00 6.34
C ALA A 68 16.93 11.92 7.03
N ASP A 69 17.53 11.16 7.95
CA ASP A 69 16.87 10.10 8.71
C ASP A 69 16.13 9.05 7.86
N LYS A 70 16.66 8.76 6.66
CA LYS A 70 16.01 7.90 5.66
C LYS A 70 15.59 6.53 6.22
N GLU A 71 16.41 5.92 7.06
CA GLU A 71 16.09 4.63 7.68
C GLU A 71 14.85 4.72 8.58
N ARG A 72 14.77 5.74 9.43
CA ARG A 72 13.62 6.00 10.29
C ARG A 72 12.35 6.28 9.48
N LEU A 73 12.46 7.11 8.44
CA LEU A 73 11.33 7.43 7.57
C LEU A 73 10.84 6.20 6.78
N SER A 74 11.77 5.36 6.32
CA SER A 74 11.47 4.10 5.65
C SER A 74 10.79 3.11 6.59
N SER A 75 11.17 3.08 7.87
CA SER A 75 10.51 2.27 8.89
C SER A 75 9.04 2.68 9.08
N PHE A 76 8.72 3.97 9.05
CA PHE A 76 7.32 4.43 9.11
C PHE A 76 6.53 3.99 7.87
N ALA A 77 7.09 4.15 6.66
CA ALA A 77 6.46 3.67 5.44
C ALA A 77 6.19 2.15 5.46
N ARG A 78 7.15 1.36 5.95
CA ARG A 78 6.98 -0.09 6.12
C ARG A 78 5.93 -0.44 7.17
N THR A 79 5.86 0.32 8.25
CA THR A 79 4.80 0.17 9.27
C THR A 79 3.42 0.41 8.69
N ASP A 80 3.26 1.46 7.87
CA ASP A 80 2.00 1.71 7.16
C ASP A 80 1.69 0.60 6.14
N PHE A 81 2.71 0.05 5.48
CA PHE A 81 2.57 -1.08 4.57
C PHE A 81 2.09 -2.35 5.30
N TYR A 82 2.62 -2.67 6.48
CA TYR A 82 2.15 -3.80 7.28
C TYR A 82 0.66 -3.72 7.65
N LYS A 83 0.12 -2.50 7.85
CA LYS A 83 -1.33 -2.34 8.08
C LYS A 83 -2.18 -2.81 6.90
N LEU A 84 -1.62 -2.77 5.69
CA LEU A 84 -2.28 -3.19 4.46
C LEU A 84 -2.34 -4.72 4.32
N GLU A 85 -1.40 -5.45 4.92
CA GLU A 85 -1.37 -6.92 4.93
C GLU A 85 -2.64 -7.50 5.58
N GLY A 86 -3.06 -6.91 6.71
CA GLY A 86 -4.31 -7.29 7.39
C GLY A 86 -5.58 -6.95 6.61
N GLN A 87 -5.46 -6.38 5.40
CA GLN A 87 -6.59 -6.03 4.52
C GLN A 87 -6.63 -6.90 3.25
N ILE A 88 -5.78 -7.92 3.16
CA ILE A 88 -5.81 -8.86 2.05
C ILE A 88 -7.09 -9.70 2.17
N SER A 89 -7.88 -9.76 1.09
CA SER A 89 -9.01 -10.69 1.00
C SER A 89 -8.48 -12.11 1.12
N ASN A 90 -8.65 -12.73 2.29
CA ASN A 90 -8.59 -14.17 2.38
C ASN A 90 -9.83 -14.71 1.67
N SER A 91 -9.62 -15.45 0.58
CA SER A 91 -10.69 -16.19 -0.10
C SER A 91 -11.36 -17.26 0.80
N ALA A 92 -10.91 -17.41 2.04
CA ALA A 92 -11.44 -18.35 3.02
C ALA A 92 -12.73 -17.86 3.72
N ASP A 93 -13.07 -16.57 3.65
CA ASP A 93 -14.24 -16.03 4.37
C ASP A 93 -15.55 -16.07 3.54
N SER A 94 -15.52 -16.59 2.30
CA SER A 94 -16.70 -16.68 1.42
C SER A 94 -17.37 -18.06 1.34
N GLU A 95 -16.87 -19.09 2.02
CA GLU A 95 -17.48 -20.43 2.07
C GLU A 95 -18.08 -20.75 3.45
N ASN A 96 -18.94 -19.89 4.00
CA ASN A 96 -19.84 -20.35 5.07
C ASN A 96 -21.14 -19.54 5.16
N VAL A 97 -21.90 -19.47 4.06
CA VAL A 97 -23.32 -19.09 4.11
C VAL A 97 -24.10 -19.93 3.09
N ASN A 98 -24.15 -21.25 3.28
CA ASN A 98 -25.37 -22.02 2.98
C ASN A 98 -25.28 -23.45 3.55
N SER A 99 -25.63 -23.61 4.81
CA SER A 99 -26.05 -24.89 5.39
C SER A 99 -26.97 -24.57 6.56
N GLY A 100 -28.28 -24.64 6.32
CA GLY A 100 -29.29 -24.34 7.32
C GLY A 100 -30.70 -24.32 6.73
N ASP A 101 -31.25 -25.55 6.61
CA ASP A 101 -32.66 -25.99 6.53
C ASP A 101 -33.61 -25.48 5.43
#